data_AF-A0A3N2PWZ8-F1
#
_entry.id   AF-A0A3N2PWZ8-F1
#
_cell.length_a   1.000
_cell.length_b   1.000
_cell.length_c   1.000
_cell.angle_alpha   90.00
_cell.angle_beta   90.00
_cell.angle_gamma   90.00
#
_symmetry.space_group_name_H-M   'P 1'
#
loop_
_entity.id
_entity.type
_entity.pdbx_description
1 polymer ?
#
loop_
_entity_poly.entity_id
_entity_poly.type
_entity_poly.pdbx_seq_one_letter_code
_entity_poly.pdbx_strand_id
1 'polypeptide(L)'
;MIQVECSSASPSQEVWTDSERYLEGARFYTINGSYYLWLTKPADEQHVLKADNPWGPYEEHPILVRAEAPIPYSGVPHQGGIVDTPNGDWYYMGFLDAYPLGRIPVLAPLIFDEEGWPSLVTDENGGWGLTYPMPLQTTRCNQTVNPAGPYTDTFDGPALGHEWEWNHNPDNAAWRLGPGAGLVLNTTSVTDDLHHARNTLTHRIHGPRSSGTFRLNVGGMADGDVAGVAVLRDESSFLAVQKRGSELVLGEVHGALLQQTGENRWTSTSNGTVVAEADPVDLESVAAGETDLWLRVEADVTPNFQNPSGENTAWFSYSLDGENFEALISEGWALHNRWEFFMAFRFAVFNYATAELGGSIRVKEFDLQLVE
;
A
#
# COMPACT_ATOMS: atom_id res chain seq x y z
N MET A 1 -28.40 -23.88 1.75
CA MET A 1 -27.42 -23.78 0.66
C MET A 1 -28.19 -23.55 -0.63
N ILE A 2 -28.15 -22.33 -1.17
CA ILE A 2 -28.58 -22.10 -2.55
C ILE A 2 -27.33 -22.30 -3.38
N GLN A 3 -27.13 -23.53 -3.87
CA GLN A 3 -26.21 -23.76 -4.97
C GLN A 3 -26.90 -23.23 -6.22
N VAL A 4 -26.42 -22.10 -6.74
CA VAL A 4 -26.70 -21.72 -8.11
C VAL A 4 -25.76 -22.54 -8.96
N GLU A 5 -26.27 -23.63 -9.55
CA GLU A 5 -25.61 -24.28 -10.67
C GLU A 5 -25.60 -23.28 -11.83
N CYS A 6 -24.46 -22.66 -12.13
CA CYS A 6 -24.24 -21.96 -13.39
C CYS A 6 -24.12 -23.00 -14.51
N SER A 7 -25.24 -23.61 -14.90
CA SER A 7 -25.34 -24.37 -16.14
C SER A 7 -25.32 -23.38 -17.31
N SER A 8 -24.31 -23.52 -18.18
CA SER A 8 -23.95 -22.65 -19.32
C SER A 8 -23.50 -21.24 -18.92
N ALA A 9 -22.20 -20.97 -19.01
CA ALA A 9 -21.74 -19.60 -19.20
C ALA A 9 -22.47 -19.06 -20.44
N SER A 10 -23.19 -17.95 -20.29
CA SER A 10 -23.72 -17.19 -21.41
C SER A 10 -22.60 -17.01 -22.45
N PRO A 11 -22.86 -17.14 -23.76
CA PRO A 11 -21.83 -16.92 -24.75
C PRO A 11 -21.25 -15.52 -24.53
N SER A 12 -19.92 -15.44 -24.37
CA SER A 12 -19.22 -14.16 -24.35
C SER A 12 -19.45 -13.47 -25.69
N GLN A 13 -20.05 -12.29 -25.67
CA GLN A 13 -20.26 -11.46 -26.86
C GLN A 13 -19.23 -10.33 -26.84
N GLU A 14 -18.45 -10.24 -27.91
CA GLU A 14 -17.61 -9.07 -28.15
C GLU A 14 -18.51 -7.88 -28.50
N VAL A 15 -18.42 -6.80 -27.72
CA VAL A 15 -19.21 -5.57 -27.92
C VAL A 15 -18.40 -4.42 -28.51
N TRP A 16 -17.07 -4.55 -28.47
CA TRP A 16 -16.08 -3.63 -29.02
C TRP A 16 -14.72 -4.33 -29.12
N THR A 17 -13.90 -3.97 -30.11
CA THR A 17 -12.55 -4.51 -30.31
C THR A 17 -11.66 -3.49 -31.02
N ASP A 18 -10.38 -3.49 -30.69
CA ASP A 18 -9.32 -2.71 -31.36
C ASP A 18 -8.14 -3.65 -31.60
N SER A 19 -7.66 -3.68 -32.85
CA SER A 19 -6.56 -4.53 -33.27
C SER A 19 -5.17 -4.05 -32.83
N GLU A 20 -5.04 -2.79 -32.43
CA GLU A 20 -3.74 -2.20 -32.07
C GLU A 20 -3.43 -2.35 -30.59
N ARG A 21 -4.36 -1.96 -29.71
CA ARG A 21 -4.13 -1.94 -28.27
C ARG A 21 -5.43 -2.20 -27.51
N TYR A 22 -5.36 -3.10 -26.55
CA TYR A 22 -6.52 -3.50 -25.76
C TYR A 22 -6.99 -2.39 -24.80
N LEU A 23 -8.28 -2.43 -24.48
CA LEU A 23 -8.90 -1.67 -23.40
C LEU A 23 -9.16 -2.59 -22.21
N GLU A 24 -9.00 -2.08 -20.99
CA GLU A 24 -9.32 -2.80 -19.76
C GLU A 24 -9.87 -1.87 -18.67
N GLY A 25 -10.08 -2.41 -17.47
CA GLY A 25 -10.47 -1.61 -16.30
C GLY A 25 -11.92 -1.12 -16.34
N ALA A 26 -12.80 -1.82 -17.05
CA ALA A 26 -14.18 -1.40 -17.34
C ALA A 26 -14.95 -0.89 -16.11
N ARG A 27 -15.65 0.23 -16.29
CA ARG A 27 -16.77 0.67 -15.45
C ARG A 27 -17.97 0.92 -16.35
N PHE A 28 -19.12 0.39 -15.98
CA PHE A 28 -20.34 0.46 -16.78
C PHE A 28 -21.33 1.44 -16.16
N TYR A 29 -21.87 2.34 -16.98
CA TYR A 29 -22.82 3.36 -16.56
C TYR A 29 -24.05 3.41 -17.45
N THR A 30 -25.16 3.83 -16.87
CA THR A 30 -26.35 4.27 -17.61
C THR A 30 -26.60 5.73 -17.29
N ILE A 31 -26.44 6.60 -18.29
CA ILE A 31 -26.57 8.05 -18.13
C ILE A 31 -27.56 8.54 -19.18
N ASN A 32 -28.67 9.12 -18.70
CA ASN A 32 -29.73 9.68 -19.55
C ASN A 32 -30.26 8.73 -20.65
N GLY A 33 -30.31 7.42 -20.37
CA GLY A 33 -30.83 6.40 -21.28
C GLY A 33 -29.80 5.79 -22.23
N SER A 34 -28.57 6.32 -22.29
CA SER A 34 -27.44 5.72 -23.00
C SER A 34 -26.56 4.90 -22.06
N TYR A 35 -25.79 3.97 -22.64
CA TYR A 35 -24.89 3.06 -21.94
C TYR A 35 -23.44 3.42 -22.21
N TYR A 36 -22.62 3.49 -21.17
CA TYR A 36 -21.22 3.89 -21.26
C TYR A 36 -20.30 2.83 -20.64
N LEU A 37 -19.16 2.56 -21.29
CA LEU A 37 -18.04 1.84 -20.72
C LEU A 37 -16.86 2.79 -20.58
N TRP A 38 -16.43 3.05 -19.35
CA TRP A 38 -15.21 3.79 -19.04
C TRP A 38 -14.05 2.81 -18.94
N LEU A 39 -13.05 2.96 -19.81
CA LEU A 39 -12.01 1.97 -20.03
C LEU A 39 -10.65 2.65 -20.25
N THR A 40 -9.59 2.09 -19.67
CA THR A 40 -8.23 2.58 -19.91
C THR A 40 -7.58 1.82 -21.06
N LYS A 41 -6.73 2.50 -21.82
CA LYS A 41 -5.74 1.90 -22.71
C LYS A 41 -4.40 1.93 -21.95
N PRO A 42 -4.02 0.83 -21.24
CA PRO A 42 -3.06 0.92 -20.15
C PRO A 42 -1.65 1.28 -20.61
N ALA A 43 -0.96 2.24 -20.00
CA ALA A 43 -1.32 3.00 -18.78
C ALA A 43 -1.28 4.52 -19.02
N ASP A 44 -1.62 4.97 -20.23
CA ASP A 44 -1.45 6.37 -20.64
C ASP A 44 -2.65 7.00 -21.36
N GLU A 45 -3.77 6.27 -21.49
CA GLU A 45 -4.99 6.82 -22.07
C GLU A 45 -6.25 6.36 -21.34
N GLN A 46 -7.26 7.22 -21.39
CA GLN A 46 -8.60 6.96 -20.89
C GLN A 46 -9.61 7.19 -22.00
N HIS A 47 -10.49 6.22 -22.20
CA HIS A 47 -11.50 6.21 -23.26
C HIS A 47 -12.88 5.98 -22.66
N VAL A 48 -13.88 6.48 -23.36
CA VAL A 48 -15.28 6.15 -23.10
C VAL A 48 -15.86 5.50 -24.34
N LEU A 49 -16.54 4.38 -24.14
CA LEU A 49 -17.37 3.78 -25.17
C LEU A 49 -18.83 4.12 -24.87
N LYS A 50 -19.63 4.48 -25.87
CA LYS A 50 -21.06 4.79 -25.70
C LYS A 50 -21.93 4.01 -26.68
N ALA A 51 -23.12 3.59 -26.24
CA ALA A 51 -24.11 2.89 -27.05
C ALA A 51 -25.55 3.18 -26.59
N ASP A 52 -26.52 2.96 -27.46
CA ASP A 52 -27.96 3.01 -27.13
C ASP A 52 -28.52 1.67 -26.63
N ASN A 53 -27.70 0.62 -26.67
CA ASN A 53 -28.03 -0.73 -26.21
C ASN A 53 -26.86 -1.25 -25.36
N PRO A 54 -27.09 -1.88 -24.20
CA PRO A 54 -26.02 -2.37 -23.34
C PRO A 54 -25.10 -3.39 -24.04
N TRP A 55 -25.58 -4.03 -25.11
CA TRP A 55 -24.85 -4.99 -25.93
C TRP A 55 -24.15 -4.36 -27.15
N GLY A 56 -24.16 -3.03 -27.25
CA GLY A 56 -23.55 -2.29 -28.35
C GLY A 56 -24.41 -2.22 -29.62
N PRO A 57 -23.80 -1.90 -30.77
CA PRO A 57 -22.38 -1.60 -30.93
C PRO A 57 -21.97 -0.34 -30.17
N TYR A 58 -20.76 -0.32 -29.66
CA TYR A 58 -20.22 0.84 -28.97
C TYR A 58 -19.35 1.69 -29.91
N GLU A 59 -19.49 3.01 -29.79
CA GLU A 59 -18.60 4.00 -30.38
C GLU A 59 -17.57 4.46 -29.33
N GLU A 60 -16.29 4.57 -29.71
CA GLU A 60 -15.20 5.00 -28.83
C GLU A 60 -14.93 6.49 -28.96
N HIS A 61 -14.70 7.14 -27.82
CA HIS A 61 -14.21 8.51 -27.76
C HIS A 61 -13.09 8.64 -26.71
N PRO A 62 -11.92 9.18 -27.08
CA PRO A 62 -10.84 9.44 -26.14
C PRO A 62 -11.20 10.57 -25.17
N ILE A 63 -10.86 10.40 -23.90
CA ILE A 63 -11.01 11.41 -22.84
C ILE A 63 -9.66 12.04 -22.51
N LEU A 64 -8.63 11.20 -22.38
CA LEU A 64 -7.25 11.61 -22.16
C LEU A 64 -6.33 10.74 -22.99
N VAL A 65 -5.35 11.36 -23.64
CA VAL A 65 -4.29 10.67 -24.36
C VAL A 65 -2.97 11.31 -23.93
N ARG A 66 -2.19 10.60 -23.12
CA ARG A 66 -0.89 11.06 -22.61
C ARG A 66 -0.93 12.44 -21.95
N ALA A 67 -1.99 12.71 -21.20
CA ALA A 67 -2.17 13.97 -20.50
C ALA A 67 -1.10 14.17 -19.43
N GLU A 68 -0.65 15.41 -19.25
CA GLU A 68 0.25 15.74 -18.14
C GLU A 68 -0.45 15.53 -16.79
N ALA A 69 0.27 14.93 -15.85
CA ALA A 69 -0.19 14.71 -14.49
C ALA A 69 -0.05 15.98 -13.64
N PRO A 70 -0.89 16.15 -12.60
CA PRO A 70 -0.79 17.30 -11.70
C PRO A 70 0.43 17.20 -10.77
N ILE A 71 1.01 16.00 -10.64
CA ILE A 71 2.16 15.71 -9.78
C ILE A 71 3.29 15.18 -10.69
N PRO A 72 4.49 15.80 -10.68
CA PRO A 72 5.63 15.30 -11.44
C PRO A 72 5.97 13.85 -11.11
N TYR A 73 6.49 13.11 -12.10
CA TYR A 73 6.96 11.73 -11.94
C TYR A 73 5.92 10.77 -11.32
N SER A 74 4.66 10.92 -11.72
CA SER A 74 3.55 10.09 -11.24
C SER A 74 2.77 9.41 -12.37
N GLY A 75 3.42 9.22 -13.53
CA GLY A 75 2.78 8.64 -14.71
C GLY A 75 1.73 9.56 -15.31
N VAL A 76 0.77 8.96 -16.04
CA VAL A 76 -0.35 9.66 -16.68
C VAL A 76 -1.64 9.33 -15.92
N PRO A 77 -2.54 10.28 -15.65
CA PRO A 77 -3.84 9.99 -15.05
C PRO A 77 -4.69 9.05 -15.92
N HIS A 78 -5.11 7.90 -15.38
CA HIS A 78 -5.89 6.91 -16.14
C HIS A 78 -6.81 6.06 -15.24
N GLN A 79 -7.60 5.20 -15.90
CA GLN A 79 -8.50 4.21 -15.31
C GLN A 79 -9.56 4.82 -14.38
N GLY A 80 -9.73 4.33 -13.15
CA GLY A 80 -10.72 4.88 -12.21
C GLY A 80 -12.18 4.79 -12.69
N GLY A 81 -12.94 5.88 -12.50
CA GLY A 81 -14.34 5.97 -12.91
C GLY A 81 -14.95 7.35 -12.69
N ILE A 82 -16.17 7.53 -13.17
CA ILE A 82 -16.91 8.81 -13.10
C ILE A 82 -18.06 8.75 -12.09
N VAL A 83 -18.42 9.91 -11.55
CA VAL A 83 -19.49 10.07 -10.54
C VAL A 83 -20.12 11.45 -10.62
N ASP A 84 -21.42 11.55 -10.41
CA ASP A 84 -22.17 12.79 -10.31
C ASP A 84 -22.35 13.26 -8.86
N THR A 85 -22.46 14.57 -8.67
CA THR A 85 -22.90 15.17 -7.42
C THR A 85 -24.44 15.23 -7.37
N PRO A 86 -25.05 15.45 -6.19
CA PRO A 86 -26.51 15.66 -6.11
C PRO A 86 -27.05 16.82 -6.96
N ASN A 87 -26.20 17.75 -7.40
CA ASN A 87 -26.57 18.87 -8.27
C ASN A 87 -26.50 18.51 -9.77
N GLY A 88 -26.01 17.32 -10.12
CA GLY A 88 -25.83 16.86 -11.50
C GLY A 88 -24.46 17.21 -12.12
N ASP A 89 -23.53 17.78 -11.35
CA ASP A 89 -22.16 18.04 -11.80
C ASP A 89 -21.36 16.73 -11.82
N TRP A 90 -20.63 16.45 -12.90
CA TRP A 90 -19.88 15.21 -13.06
C TRP A 90 -18.39 15.38 -12.78
N TYR A 91 -17.79 14.31 -12.25
CA TYR A 91 -16.37 14.25 -11.93
C TYR A 91 -15.76 12.93 -12.38
N TYR A 92 -14.52 12.98 -12.84
CA TYR A 92 -13.68 11.84 -13.13
C TYR A 92 -12.68 11.64 -11.98
N MET A 93 -12.78 10.50 -11.29
CA MET A 93 -11.78 10.03 -10.34
C MET A 93 -10.87 9.00 -11.00
N GLY A 94 -9.71 9.43 -11.48
CA GLY A 94 -8.65 8.57 -11.99
C GLY A 94 -7.64 8.21 -10.90
N PHE A 95 -6.51 7.61 -11.28
CA PHE A 95 -5.34 7.53 -10.41
C PHE A 95 -4.03 7.80 -11.17
N LEU A 96 -2.98 8.09 -10.41
CA LEU A 96 -1.61 8.30 -10.87
C LEU A 96 -0.74 7.08 -10.50
N ASP A 97 0.25 6.75 -11.32
CA ASP A 97 1.31 5.79 -11.00
C ASP A 97 2.45 6.48 -10.24
N ALA A 98 2.17 6.87 -9.00
CA ALA A 98 3.06 7.64 -8.12
C ALA A 98 4.14 6.79 -7.41
N TYR A 99 4.72 5.78 -8.06
CA TYR A 99 5.73 4.92 -7.42
C TYR A 99 6.96 5.71 -6.94
N PRO A 100 7.54 5.38 -5.77
CA PRO A 100 7.27 4.21 -4.94
C PRO A 100 6.09 4.32 -3.95
N LEU A 101 5.38 5.46 -3.87
CA LEU A 101 4.16 5.63 -3.03
C LEU A 101 3.02 4.70 -3.47
N GLY A 102 3.01 4.31 -4.74
CA GLY A 102 1.99 3.44 -5.33
C GLY A 102 1.05 4.21 -6.22
N ARG A 103 -0.22 3.81 -6.22
CA ARG A 103 -1.25 4.43 -7.06
C ARG A 103 -2.20 5.27 -6.22
N ILE A 104 -2.26 6.56 -6.51
CA ILE A 104 -3.01 7.55 -5.72
C ILE A 104 -4.14 8.17 -6.55
N PRO A 105 -5.33 8.40 -5.96
CA PRO A 105 -6.45 8.95 -6.71
C PRO A 105 -6.24 10.43 -7.05
N VAL A 106 -6.78 10.83 -8.20
CA VAL A 106 -6.92 12.24 -8.61
C VAL A 106 -8.34 12.50 -9.07
N LEU A 107 -8.84 13.73 -8.88
CA LEU A 107 -10.22 14.11 -9.21
C LEU A 107 -10.23 15.36 -10.09
N ALA A 108 -11.01 15.35 -11.18
CA ALA A 108 -11.22 16.49 -12.06
C ALA A 108 -12.69 16.56 -12.53
N PRO A 109 -13.23 17.75 -12.83
CA PRO A 109 -14.58 17.90 -13.36
C PRO A 109 -14.72 17.33 -14.79
N LEU A 110 -15.92 16.85 -15.12
CA LEU A 110 -16.33 16.43 -16.46
C LEU A 110 -17.49 17.30 -16.95
N ILE A 111 -17.48 17.60 -18.26
CA ILE A 111 -18.57 18.29 -18.95
C ILE A 111 -19.09 17.37 -20.06
N PHE A 112 -20.39 17.09 -20.04
CA PHE A 112 -21.08 16.41 -21.14
C PHE A 112 -21.57 17.42 -22.16
N ASP A 113 -21.35 17.14 -23.45
CA ASP A 113 -21.94 17.92 -24.54
C ASP A 113 -23.43 17.56 -24.77
N GLU A 114 -24.05 18.21 -25.76
CA GLU A 114 -25.47 18.02 -26.10
C GLU A 114 -25.74 16.60 -26.63
N GLU A 115 -24.76 16.00 -27.28
CA GLU A 115 -24.81 14.62 -27.77
C GLU A 115 -24.63 13.61 -26.63
N GLY A 116 -24.11 14.01 -25.47
CA GLY A 116 -23.88 13.17 -24.30
C GLY A 116 -22.47 12.56 -24.25
N TRP A 117 -21.48 13.15 -24.90
CA TRP A 117 -20.08 12.78 -24.76
C TRP A 117 -19.40 13.58 -23.64
N PRO A 118 -18.70 12.90 -22.71
CA PRO A 118 -17.96 13.59 -21.66
C PRO A 118 -16.61 14.11 -22.16
N SER A 119 -16.18 15.23 -21.60
CA SER A 119 -14.85 15.83 -21.77
C SER A 119 -14.29 16.25 -20.42
N LEU A 120 -12.96 16.07 -20.23
CA LEU A 120 -12.28 16.53 -19.02
C LEU A 120 -12.13 18.05 -19.02
N VAL A 121 -12.39 18.70 -17.89
CA VAL A 121 -11.96 20.08 -17.68
C VAL A 121 -10.46 20.07 -17.37
N THR A 122 -9.64 20.58 -18.28
CA THR A 122 -8.18 20.60 -18.15
C THR A 122 -7.67 21.90 -17.51
N ASP A 123 -6.38 21.94 -17.18
CA ASP A 123 -5.67 23.19 -16.92
C ASP A 123 -5.38 23.98 -18.22
N GLU A 124 -4.64 25.09 -18.08
CA GLU A 124 -4.26 25.97 -19.19
C GLU A 124 -3.31 25.32 -20.21
N ASN A 125 -2.63 24.25 -19.85
CA ASN A 125 -1.72 23.49 -20.72
C ASN A 125 -2.41 22.28 -21.35
N GLY A 126 -3.69 22.05 -21.05
CA GLY A 126 -4.43 20.87 -21.52
C GLY A 126 -4.17 19.60 -20.70
N GLY A 127 -3.48 19.72 -19.55
CA GLY A 127 -3.21 18.65 -18.61
C GLY A 127 -4.27 18.53 -17.51
N TRP A 128 -4.03 17.61 -16.57
CA TRP A 128 -4.85 17.50 -15.38
C TRP A 128 -4.46 18.58 -14.37
N GLY A 129 -5.40 19.46 -14.03
CA GLY A 129 -5.12 20.59 -13.15
C GLY A 129 -4.74 20.17 -11.73
N LEU A 130 -3.74 20.86 -11.17
CA LEU A 130 -3.30 20.67 -9.78
C LEU A 130 -4.41 20.97 -8.77
N THR A 131 -5.29 21.93 -9.08
CA THR A 131 -6.40 22.33 -8.21
C THR A 131 -7.66 22.58 -9.03
N TYR A 132 -8.81 22.23 -8.45
CA TYR A 132 -10.13 22.50 -8.99
C TYR A 132 -11.06 23.04 -7.90
N PRO A 133 -12.18 23.69 -8.25
CA PRO A 133 -13.24 24.00 -7.29
C PRO A 133 -13.73 22.73 -6.57
N MET A 134 -13.94 22.83 -5.26
CA MET A 134 -14.43 21.72 -4.44
C MET A 134 -15.78 21.19 -4.99
N PRO A 135 -15.93 19.88 -5.24
CA PRO A 135 -17.14 19.32 -5.88
C PRO A 135 -18.42 19.56 -5.10
N LEU A 136 -18.33 19.55 -3.77
CA LEU A 136 -19.48 19.69 -2.90
C LEU A 136 -19.05 20.34 -1.59
N GLN A 137 -19.74 21.42 -1.22
CA GLN A 137 -19.67 22.01 0.12
C GLN A 137 -20.75 21.35 0.98
N THR A 138 -20.40 20.39 1.84
CA THR A 138 -21.38 19.74 2.71
C THR A 138 -21.38 20.35 4.10
N THR A 139 -22.57 20.47 4.70
CA THR A 139 -22.74 20.70 6.14
C THR A 139 -22.80 19.41 6.94
N ARG A 140 -22.64 18.24 6.29
CA ARG A 140 -22.65 16.91 6.92
C ARG A 140 -21.32 16.59 7.64
N CYS A 141 -20.79 17.59 8.35
CA CYS A 141 -19.64 17.46 9.25
C CYS A 141 -19.88 16.50 10.43
N ASN A 142 -21.05 15.87 10.52
CA ASN A 142 -21.34 14.81 11.52
C ASN A 142 -20.84 13.42 11.08
N GLN A 143 -20.36 13.26 9.84
CA GLN A 143 -19.52 12.12 9.49
C GLN A 143 -18.07 12.55 9.66
N THR A 144 -17.43 12.08 10.73
CA THR A 144 -16.01 12.28 10.95
C THR A 144 -15.25 11.46 9.91
N VAL A 145 -14.96 12.07 8.76
CA VAL A 145 -13.91 11.57 7.87
C VAL A 145 -12.61 12.10 8.48
N ASN A 146 -11.89 11.24 9.19
CA ASN A 146 -10.54 11.58 9.59
C ASN A 146 -9.69 11.69 8.32
N PRO A 147 -9.07 12.84 8.03
CA PRO A 147 -8.15 12.92 6.92
C PRO A 147 -7.03 11.89 7.12
N ALA A 148 -6.51 11.33 6.04
CA ALA A 148 -5.25 10.61 6.10
C ALA A 148 -4.19 11.56 6.68
N GLY A 149 -3.49 11.13 7.72
CA GLY A 149 -2.58 11.98 8.47
C GLY A 149 -1.95 11.23 9.63
N PRO A 150 -1.26 11.95 10.53
CA PRO A 150 -0.68 11.34 11.71
C PRO A 150 -1.75 10.66 12.56
N TYR A 151 -1.50 9.45 13.01
CA TYR A 151 -2.39 8.75 13.92
C TYR A 151 -1.63 7.68 14.72
N THR A 152 -2.21 7.33 15.86
CA THR A 152 -1.65 6.34 16.79
C THR A 152 -2.68 5.22 17.00
N ASP A 153 -2.24 3.97 16.99
CA ASP A 153 -3.03 2.80 17.34
C ASP A 153 -2.36 2.01 18.47
N THR A 154 -3.03 1.87 19.61
CA THR A 154 -2.56 1.10 20.77
C THR A 154 -3.04 -0.36 20.75
N PHE A 155 -3.80 -0.76 19.72
CA PHE A 155 -4.33 -2.12 19.55
C PHE A 155 -5.27 -2.58 20.69
N ASP A 156 -5.89 -1.62 21.39
CA ASP A 156 -6.83 -1.89 22.50
C ASP A 156 -8.24 -2.25 22.02
N GLY A 157 -8.53 -2.03 20.74
CA GLY A 157 -9.81 -2.33 20.11
C GLY A 157 -10.11 -3.83 20.04
N PRO A 158 -11.38 -4.22 19.86
CA PRO A 158 -11.78 -5.62 19.69
C PRO A 158 -11.40 -6.19 18.30
N ALA A 159 -11.00 -5.33 17.36
CA ALA A 159 -10.60 -5.67 16.01
C ALA A 159 -9.55 -4.66 15.51
N LEU A 160 -8.77 -5.04 14.51
CA LEU A 160 -7.87 -4.13 13.81
C LEU A 160 -8.68 -3.06 13.05
N GLY A 161 -8.16 -1.84 13.03
CA GLY A 161 -8.68 -0.76 12.17
C GLY A 161 -8.61 -1.10 10.68
N HIS A 162 -9.31 -0.32 9.84
CA HIS A 162 -9.36 -0.53 8.39
C HIS A 162 -8.05 -0.18 7.68
N GLU A 163 -7.14 0.46 8.39
CA GLU A 163 -5.81 0.85 7.96
C GLU A 163 -4.86 -0.35 7.86
N TRP A 164 -5.17 -1.43 8.58
CA TRP A 164 -4.34 -2.62 8.71
C TRP A 164 -4.74 -3.74 7.76
N GLU A 165 -3.75 -4.32 7.09
CA GLU A 165 -3.93 -5.50 6.24
C GLU A 165 -2.77 -6.47 6.45
N TRP A 166 -3.07 -7.77 6.54
CA TRP A 166 -2.05 -8.81 6.62
C TRP A 166 -1.42 -9.07 5.25
N ASN A 167 -0.12 -9.38 5.22
CA ASN A 167 0.48 -10.02 4.05
C ASN A 167 -0.07 -11.45 3.95
N HIS A 168 -0.86 -11.73 2.91
CA HIS A 168 -1.70 -12.93 2.78
C HIS A 168 -2.73 -13.08 3.91
N ASN A 169 -3.48 -14.19 3.92
CA ASN A 169 -4.40 -14.50 5.00
C ASN A 169 -3.62 -14.85 6.28
N PRO A 170 -3.99 -14.27 7.45
CA PRO A 170 -3.34 -14.58 8.72
C PRO A 170 -3.75 -15.97 9.24
N ASP A 171 -2.93 -16.52 10.13
CA ASP A 171 -3.35 -17.55 11.08
C ASP A 171 -3.96 -16.88 12.33
N ASN A 172 -5.30 -16.92 12.41
CA ASN A 172 -6.07 -16.29 13.48
C ASN A 172 -5.90 -16.93 14.86
N ALA A 173 -5.27 -18.11 14.96
CA ALA A 173 -4.95 -18.70 16.26
C ALA A 173 -3.68 -18.11 16.89
N ALA A 174 -2.91 -17.35 16.12
CA ALA A 174 -1.57 -16.91 16.48
C ALA A 174 -1.40 -15.38 16.58
N TRP A 175 -2.52 -14.65 16.61
CA TRP A 175 -2.52 -13.25 17.00
C TRP A 175 -3.74 -12.94 17.88
N ARG A 176 -3.64 -11.92 18.71
CA ARG A 176 -4.77 -11.41 19.50
C ARG A 176 -4.59 -9.95 19.85
N LEU A 177 -5.71 -9.26 19.99
CA LEU A 177 -5.81 -7.92 20.57
C LEU A 177 -6.32 -8.01 22.00
N GLY A 178 -6.09 -6.98 22.81
CA GLY A 178 -6.71 -6.89 24.11
C GLY A 178 -6.42 -5.57 24.82
N PRO A 179 -7.38 -5.02 25.58
CA PRO A 179 -7.18 -3.78 26.34
C PRO A 179 -5.95 -3.85 27.25
N GLY A 180 -5.02 -2.92 27.09
CA GLY A 180 -3.75 -2.84 27.79
C GLY A 180 -2.73 -3.93 27.42
N ALA A 181 -3.10 -4.86 26.54
CA ALA A 181 -2.24 -5.94 26.07
C ALA A 181 -1.63 -5.65 24.69
N GLY A 182 -2.16 -4.68 23.95
CA GLY A 182 -1.78 -4.41 22.57
C GLY A 182 -2.04 -5.60 21.64
N LEU A 183 -1.30 -5.66 20.54
CA LEU A 183 -1.27 -6.78 19.61
C LEU A 183 -0.19 -7.79 20.02
N VAL A 184 -0.58 -9.03 20.26
CA VAL A 184 0.36 -10.14 20.47
C VAL A 184 0.49 -10.93 19.18
N LEU A 185 1.72 -11.16 18.74
CA LEU A 185 2.06 -11.97 17.56
C LEU A 185 2.89 -13.19 18.00
N ASN A 186 2.31 -14.39 17.88
CA ASN A 186 3.04 -15.64 18.08
C ASN A 186 3.72 -16.04 16.77
N THR A 187 4.84 -16.76 16.86
CA THR A 187 5.45 -17.34 15.66
C THR A 187 4.51 -18.36 15.01
N THR A 188 4.37 -18.28 13.69
CA THR A 188 3.47 -19.14 12.89
C THR A 188 4.16 -19.88 11.77
N SER A 189 5.36 -19.42 11.42
CA SER A 189 6.14 -19.92 10.29
C SER A 189 7.53 -20.26 10.81
N VAL A 190 7.99 -21.48 10.51
CA VAL A 190 9.41 -21.85 10.64
C VAL A 190 10.05 -21.58 9.29
N THR A 191 10.79 -20.48 9.20
CA THR A 191 11.36 -19.93 7.96
C THR A 191 12.54 -19.02 8.29
N ASP A 192 13.44 -18.81 7.35
CA ASP A 192 14.46 -17.76 7.37
C ASP A 192 14.16 -16.63 6.35
N ASP A 193 12.96 -16.68 5.73
CA ASP A 193 12.50 -15.74 4.72
C ASP A 193 11.28 -14.95 5.21
N LEU A 194 11.43 -13.62 5.29
CA LEU A 194 10.38 -12.66 5.63
C LEU A 194 9.14 -12.79 4.72
N HIS A 195 9.32 -13.04 3.41
CA HIS A 195 8.21 -13.13 2.47
C HIS A 195 7.33 -14.37 2.70
N HIS A 196 7.87 -15.39 3.36
CA HIS A 196 7.14 -16.59 3.78
C HIS A 196 6.60 -16.51 5.22
N ALA A 197 6.94 -15.47 5.98
CA ALA A 197 6.46 -15.27 7.34
C ALA A 197 4.98 -14.84 7.36
N ARG A 198 4.09 -15.78 7.70
CA ARG A 198 2.68 -15.49 7.99
C ARG A 198 2.56 -14.52 9.19
N ASN A 199 1.40 -13.86 9.27
CA ASN A 199 1.11 -12.85 10.29
C ASN A 199 2.09 -11.67 10.28
N THR A 200 2.62 -11.32 9.11
CA THR A 200 3.22 -10.00 8.88
C THR A 200 2.09 -8.99 8.68
N LEU A 201 1.93 -8.06 9.63
CA LEU A 201 0.90 -7.04 9.62
C LEU A 201 1.43 -5.78 8.91
N THR A 202 0.64 -5.19 8.01
CA THR A 202 1.08 -4.07 7.17
C THR A 202 0.19 -2.85 7.28
N HIS A 203 0.79 -1.68 7.09
CA HIS A 203 0.15 -0.37 6.98
C HIS A 203 0.69 0.37 5.75
N ARG A 204 -0.16 1.15 5.07
CA ARG A 204 0.26 1.97 3.91
C ARG A 204 1.22 3.08 4.35
N ILE A 205 2.21 3.41 3.53
CA ILE A 205 3.05 4.59 3.76
C ILE A 205 2.30 5.83 3.25
N HIS A 206 2.22 6.89 4.05
CA HIS A 206 1.63 8.15 3.61
C HIS A 206 2.72 9.03 3.01
N GLY A 207 2.48 9.54 1.80
CA GLY A 207 3.43 10.40 1.08
C GLY A 207 3.34 11.88 1.50
N PRO A 208 4.31 12.70 1.06
CA PRO A 208 5.51 12.30 0.31
C PRO A 208 6.52 11.56 1.19
N ARG A 209 6.56 11.84 2.49
CA ARG A 209 7.42 11.17 3.46
C ARG A 209 6.67 10.96 4.77
N SER A 210 6.84 9.79 5.37
CA SER A 210 6.29 9.51 6.70
C SER A 210 7.19 8.55 7.46
N SER A 211 6.99 8.49 8.78
CA SER A 211 7.57 7.47 9.64
C SER A 211 6.49 6.64 10.31
N GLY A 212 6.72 5.34 10.38
CA GLY A 212 5.95 4.38 11.16
C GLY A 212 6.81 3.87 12.31
N THR A 213 6.39 4.14 13.54
CA THR A 213 7.10 3.72 14.76
C THR A 213 6.30 2.67 15.50
N PHE A 214 6.88 1.49 15.70
CA PHE A 214 6.27 0.41 16.49
C PHE A 214 6.94 0.34 17.86
N ARG A 215 6.12 0.38 18.92
CA ARG A 215 6.56 0.15 20.30
C ARG A 215 6.35 -1.30 20.68
N LEU A 216 7.42 -1.97 21.07
CA LEU A 216 7.49 -3.43 21.16
C LEU A 216 8.00 -3.87 22.53
N ASN A 217 7.57 -5.06 22.92
CA ASN A 217 8.22 -5.87 23.94
C ASN A 217 8.54 -7.25 23.35
N VAL A 218 9.80 -7.67 23.49
CA VAL A 218 10.36 -8.88 22.89
C VAL A 218 10.66 -9.99 23.91
N GLY A 219 10.21 -9.84 25.16
CA GLY A 219 10.52 -10.80 26.23
C GLY A 219 9.91 -12.19 26.06
N GLY A 220 8.93 -12.34 25.15
CA GLY A 220 8.30 -13.61 24.82
C GLY A 220 8.99 -14.41 23.72
N MET A 221 10.10 -13.92 23.16
CA MET A 221 10.80 -14.59 22.05
C MET A 221 11.47 -15.89 22.52
N ALA A 222 11.35 -16.93 21.72
CA ALA A 222 12.06 -18.20 21.86
C ALA A 222 13.34 -18.22 21.02
N ASP A 223 14.24 -19.17 21.30
CA ASP A 223 15.49 -19.32 20.53
C ASP A 223 15.19 -19.51 19.04
N GLY A 224 15.88 -18.75 18.19
CA GLY A 224 15.70 -18.73 16.75
C GLY A 224 14.59 -17.80 16.25
N ASP A 225 13.81 -17.16 17.12
CA ASP A 225 12.82 -16.16 16.71
C ASP A 225 13.49 -14.92 16.11
N VAL A 226 12.83 -14.34 15.10
CA VAL A 226 13.17 -13.07 14.47
C VAL A 226 11.91 -12.21 14.41
N ALA A 227 11.98 -11.03 15.03
CA ALA A 227 10.86 -10.11 15.15
C ALA A 227 11.31 -8.67 14.95
N GLY A 228 10.54 -7.89 14.20
CA GLY A 228 10.96 -6.53 13.87
C GLY A 228 9.99 -5.77 13.00
N VAL A 229 10.52 -4.71 12.39
CA VAL A 229 9.79 -3.84 11.46
C VAL A 229 10.45 -3.85 10.10
N ALA A 230 9.66 -3.75 9.04
CA ALA A 230 10.14 -3.77 7.67
C ALA A 230 9.57 -2.62 6.85
N VAL A 231 10.32 -2.23 5.81
CA VAL A 231 9.76 -1.63 4.61
C VAL A 231 9.46 -2.77 3.63
N LEU A 232 8.21 -3.23 3.61
CA LEU A 232 7.82 -4.49 2.95
C LEU A 232 7.37 -4.24 1.50
N ARG A 233 8.00 -4.96 0.57
CA ARG A 233 7.64 -5.08 -0.87
C ARG A 233 8.36 -6.28 -1.52
N ASP A 234 8.45 -6.35 -2.85
CA ASP A 234 9.28 -7.32 -3.56
C ASP A 234 10.77 -7.19 -3.21
N GLU A 235 11.27 -5.98 -2.98
CA GLU A 235 12.61 -5.77 -2.40
C GLU A 235 12.50 -5.17 -1.00
N SER A 236 12.50 -6.01 0.03
CA SER A 236 12.30 -5.61 1.43
C SER A 236 13.61 -5.44 2.19
N SER A 237 13.59 -4.54 3.16
CA SER A 237 14.62 -4.38 4.19
C SER A 237 13.95 -4.25 5.55
N PHE A 238 14.65 -4.63 6.62
CA PHE A 238 14.07 -4.66 7.96
C PHE A 238 15.09 -4.45 9.07
N LEU A 239 14.60 -3.92 10.19
CA LEU A 239 15.31 -3.82 11.47
C LEU A 239 14.63 -4.79 12.44
N ALA A 240 15.38 -5.75 12.97
CA ALA A 240 14.81 -6.83 13.76
C ALA A 240 15.70 -7.27 14.92
N VAL A 241 15.03 -7.76 15.96
CA VAL A 241 15.66 -8.51 17.03
C VAL A 241 15.65 -9.99 16.65
N GLN A 242 16.78 -10.65 16.80
CA GLN A 242 16.93 -12.10 16.71
C GLN A 242 17.29 -12.68 18.08
N LYS A 243 16.59 -13.73 18.51
CA LYS A 243 16.97 -14.49 19.71
C LYS A 243 17.97 -15.58 19.32
N ARG A 244 19.20 -15.50 19.85
CA ARG A 244 20.30 -16.44 19.62
C ARG A 244 20.66 -17.12 20.95
N GLY A 245 20.12 -18.31 21.18
CA GLY A 245 20.15 -18.94 22.49
C GLY A 245 19.46 -18.06 23.53
N SER A 246 20.21 -17.58 24.53
CA SER A 246 19.69 -16.65 25.54
C SER A 246 19.81 -15.18 25.15
N GLU A 247 20.59 -14.84 24.13
CA GLU A 247 20.91 -13.46 23.77
C GLU A 247 19.88 -12.87 22.79
N LEU A 248 19.52 -11.60 22.98
CA LEU A 248 18.75 -10.81 22.01
C LEU A 248 19.72 -9.92 21.26
N VAL A 249 19.70 -9.98 19.92
CA VAL A 249 20.57 -9.17 19.06
C VAL A 249 19.71 -8.34 18.12
N LEU A 250 19.86 -7.01 18.15
CA LEU A 250 19.25 -6.11 17.18
C LEU A 250 20.16 -6.00 15.95
N GLY A 251 19.59 -6.19 14.75
CA GLY A 251 20.32 -6.06 13.50
C GLY A 251 19.44 -5.55 12.36
N GLU A 252 20.11 -4.98 11.37
CA GLU A 252 19.50 -4.46 10.15
C GLU A 252 19.84 -5.39 8.98
N VAL A 253 18.81 -5.74 8.20
CA VAL A 253 18.90 -6.65 7.06
C VAL A 253 18.40 -5.95 5.82
N HIS A 254 19.22 -5.96 4.76
CA HIS A 254 18.88 -5.35 3.48
C HIS A 254 18.69 -6.39 2.39
N GLY A 255 17.77 -6.11 1.46
CA GLY A 255 17.66 -6.85 0.21
C GLY A 255 17.14 -8.29 0.37
N ALA A 256 16.04 -8.47 1.11
CA ALA A 256 15.19 -9.64 0.94
C ALA A 256 14.41 -9.47 -0.38
N LEU A 257 14.58 -10.37 -1.35
CA LEU A 257 14.17 -10.16 -2.74
C LEU A 257 13.19 -11.23 -3.22
N LEU A 258 12.05 -10.79 -3.74
CA LEU A 258 11.19 -11.53 -4.64
C LEU A 258 11.49 -11.11 -6.08
N GLN A 259 11.69 -12.08 -6.98
CA GLN A 259 11.79 -11.82 -8.40
C GLN A 259 10.67 -12.51 -9.16
N GLN A 260 10.15 -11.82 -10.18
CA GLN A 260 9.21 -12.42 -11.10
C GLN A 260 9.97 -13.40 -12.00
N THR A 261 9.68 -14.67 -11.81
CA THR A 261 10.13 -15.77 -12.65
C THR A 261 9.09 -16.05 -13.75
N GLY A 262 9.42 -16.94 -14.69
CA GLY A 262 8.49 -17.35 -15.76
C GLY A 262 7.12 -17.77 -15.21
N GLU A 263 6.06 -17.58 -16.02
CA GLU A 263 4.66 -17.82 -15.66
C GLU A 263 4.07 -16.83 -14.62
N ASN A 264 4.57 -15.59 -14.56
CA ASN A 264 4.09 -14.53 -13.65
C ASN A 264 4.14 -14.93 -12.16
N ARG A 265 5.11 -15.77 -11.77
CA ARG A 265 5.30 -16.20 -10.38
C ARG A 265 6.40 -15.40 -9.69
N TRP A 266 6.10 -14.85 -8.52
CA TRP A 266 7.08 -14.23 -7.64
C TRP A 266 7.75 -15.29 -6.77
N THR A 267 9.07 -15.36 -6.81
CA THR A 267 9.87 -16.34 -6.06
C THR A 267 10.96 -15.62 -5.28
N SER A 268 11.19 -16.04 -4.04
CA SER A 268 12.31 -15.54 -3.22
C SER A 268 13.64 -15.93 -3.83
N THR A 269 14.50 -14.94 -4.06
CA THR A 269 15.87 -15.10 -4.58
C THR A 269 16.93 -14.70 -3.57
N SER A 270 16.54 -14.02 -2.49
CA SER A 270 17.40 -13.62 -1.37
C SER A 270 16.54 -13.46 -0.12
N ASN A 271 17.00 -13.99 1.01
CA ASN A 271 16.38 -13.78 2.32
C ASN A 271 16.90 -12.50 3.01
N GLY A 272 17.77 -11.75 2.34
CA GLY A 272 18.42 -10.56 2.86
C GLY A 272 19.84 -10.81 3.34
N THR A 273 20.59 -9.72 3.53
CA THR A 273 21.94 -9.72 4.09
C THR A 273 21.95 -8.87 5.35
N VAL A 274 22.47 -9.40 6.46
CA VAL A 274 22.73 -8.62 7.67
C VAL A 274 23.82 -7.60 7.35
N VAL A 275 23.49 -6.32 7.41
CA VAL A 275 24.39 -5.21 7.06
C VAL A 275 24.96 -4.52 8.28
N ALA A 276 24.28 -4.59 9.43
CA ALA A 276 24.76 -4.12 10.71
C ALA A 276 24.09 -4.88 11.86
N GLU A 277 24.80 -4.99 12.98
CA GLU A 277 24.28 -5.42 14.27
C GLU A 277 24.63 -4.37 15.31
N ALA A 278 23.73 -4.13 16.26
CA ALA A 278 23.95 -3.15 17.32
C ALA A 278 25.00 -3.65 18.33
N ASP A 279 25.84 -2.75 18.84
CA ASP A 279 26.90 -3.05 19.79
C ASP A 279 26.78 -2.18 21.06
N PRO A 280 26.56 -2.78 22.23
CA PRO A 280 25.39 -3.55 22.64
C PRO A 280 24.19 -2.64 22.99
N VAL A 281 22.97 -3.12 22.78
CA VAL A 281 21.70 -2.46 23.19
C VAL A 281 21.11 -3.23 24.38
N ASP A 282 20.58 -2.53 25.40
CA ASP A 282 20.00 -3.16 26.60
C ASP A 282 18.60 -3.76 26.33
N LEU A 283 18.58 -4.82 25.52
CA LEU A 283 17.38 -5.57 25.17
C LEU A 283 16.92 -6.51 26.30
N GLU A 284 17.76 -6.77 27.30
CA GLU A 284 17.38 -7.54 28.49
C GLU A 284 16.42 -6.74 29.37
N SER A 285 16.64 -5.44 29.55
CA SER A 285 15.67 -4.55 30.22
C SER A 285 14.35 -4.45 29.45
N VAL A 286 14.39 -4.50 28.12
CA VAL A 286 13.17 -4.62 27.29
C VAL A 286 12.48 -5.95 27.57
N ALA A 287 13.21 -7.07 27.56
CA ALA A 287 12.65 -8.40 27.79
C ALA A 287 12.04 -8.55 29.19
N ALA A 288 12.66 -7.95 30.22
CA ALA A 288 12.16 -7.88 31.58
C ALA A 288 10.94 -6.95 31.73
N GLY A 289 10.66 -6.11 30.74
CA GLY A 289 9.57 -5.12 30.76
C GLY A 289 9.87 -3.88 31.61
N GLU A 290 11.15 -3.63 31.88
CA GLU A 290 11.63 -2.42 32.58
C GLU A 290 11.60 -1.19 31.65
N THR A 291 11.82 -1.43 30.35
CA THR A 291 11.59 -0.45 29.27
C THR A 291 10.93 -1.13 28.06
N ASP A 292 10.69 -0.36 26.99
CA ASP A 292 10.23 -0.86 25.70
C ASP A 292 11.25 -0.59 24.60
N LEU A 293 11.07 -1.28 23.47
CA LEU A 293 11.84 -1.05 22.26
C LEU A 293 10.96 -0.34 21.24
N TRP A 294 11.36 0.83 20.79
CA TRP A 294 10.74 1.50 19.65
C TRP A 294 11.57 1.18 18.42
N LEU A 295 10.94 0.64 17.39
CA LEU A 295 11.55 0.45 16.07
C LEU A 295 10.82 1.36 15.08
N ARG A 296 11.56 2.17 14.35
CA ARG A 296 11.03 3.15 13.40
C ARG A 296 11.54 2.86 12.01
N VAL A 297 10.62 2.92 11.05
CA VAL A 297 10.92 3.04 9.63
C VAL A 297 10.47 4.43 9.19
N GLU A 298 11.37 5.19 8.59
CA GLU A 298 11.04 6.43 7.89
C GLU A 298 11.25 6.21 6.40
N ALA A 299 10.30 6.58 5.56
CA ALA A 299 10.38 6.34 4.13
C ALA A 299 10.03 7.60 3.34
N ASP A 300 10.96 8.01 2.47
CA ASP A 300 10.68 8.95 1.39
C ASP A 300 10.07 8.19 0.22
N VAL A 301 8.78 8.40 0.01
CA VAL A 301 8.02 7.83 -1.10
C VAL A 301 7.54 8.92 -2.07
N THR A 302 8.23 10.06 -2.12
CA THR A 302 7.96 11.13 -3.09
C THR A 302 7.84 10.54 -4.49
N PRO A 303 6.78 10.85 -5.25
CA PRO A 303 6.57 10.27 -6.58
C PRO A 303 7.79 10.47 -7.47
N ASN A 304 8.24 9.36 -8.04
CA ASN A 304 9.50 9.30 -8.73
C ASN A 304 9.47 8.28 -9.88
N PHE A 305 8.26 7.96 -10.36
CA PHE A 305 8.02 6.97 -11.38
C PHE A 305 8.66 7.39 -12.71
N GLN A 306 9.43 6.47 -13.30
CA GLN A 306 10.17 6.67 -14.55
C GLN A 306 11.18 7.85 -14.53
N ASN A 307 11.52 8.37 -13.35
CA ASN A 307 12.60 9.33 -13.20
C ASN A 307 13.95 8.59 -13.20
N PRO A 308 14.82 8.79 -14.20
CA PRO A 308 16.09 8.06 -14.29
C PRO A 308 17.13 8.49 -13.25
N SER A 309 16.95 9.65 -12.62
CA SER A 309 17.89 10.21 -11.64
C SER A 309 17.29 10.35 -10.25
N GLY A 310 16.09 9.85 -10.04
CA GLY A 310 15.42 10.02 -8.77
C GLY A 310 15.77 8.91 -7.81
N GLU A 311 15.94 9.27 -6.55
CA GLU A 311 16.28 8.35 -5.47
C GLU A 311 15.26 8.52 -4.35
N ASN A 312 14.75 7.40 -3.87
CA ASN A 312 13.87 7.31 -2.70
C ASN A 312 14.57 6.39 -1.70
N THR A 313 14.46 6.70 -0.41
CA THR A 313 15.20 5.96 0.63
C THR A 313 14.29 5.68 1.81
N ALA A 314 14.49 4.51 2.43
CA ALA A 314 13.97 4.18 3.75
C ALA A 314 15.09 4.12 4.77
N TRP A 315 14.87 4.67 5.96
CA TRP A 315 15.79 4.67 7.08
C TRP A 315 15.20 3.91 8.25
N PHE A 316 16.06 3.17 8.94
CA PHE A 316 15.69 2.44 10.14
C PHE A 316 16.35 3.08 11.35
N SER A 317 15.62 3.13 12.46
CA SER A 317 16.16 3.56 13.75
C SER A 317 15.46 2.87 14.90
N TYR A 318 16.10 2.84 16.06
CA TYR A 318 15.54 2.30 17.29
C TYR A 318 15.70 3.27 18.46
N SER A 319 14.92 3.05 19.52
CA SER A 319 15.02 3.78 20.78
C SER A 319 14.63 2.90 21.97
N LEU A 320 15.20 3.17 23.14
CA LEU A 320 14.82 2.56 24.43
C LEU A 320 14.09 3.53 25.37
N ASP A 321 13.92 4.80 24.97
CA ASP A 321 13.20 5.82 25.74
C ASP A 321 12.01 6.43 24.98
N GLY A 322 11.88 6.11 23.69
CA GLY A 322 10.84 6.63 22.80
C GLY A 322 11.07 8.05 22.31
N GLU A 323 12.19 8.69 22.69
CA GLU A 323 12.52 10.08 22.36
C GLU A 323 13.80 10.18 21.52
N ASN A 324 14.87 9.50 21.96
CA ASN A 324 16.17 9.51 21.31
C ASN A 324 16.31 8.29 20.41
N PHE A 325 16.36 8.52 19.09
CA PHE A 325 16.47 7.47 18.09
C PHE A 325 17.89 7.36 17.53
N GLU A 326 18.38 6.13 17.46
CA GLU A 326 19.69 5.76 16.92
C GLU A 326 19.51 4.91 15.66
N ALA A 327 20.39 5.10 14.67
CA ALA A 327 20.42 4.29 13.45
C ALA A 327 21.66 3.39 13.46
N LEU A 328 21.51 2.14 13.01
CA LEU A 328 22.66 1.26 12.79
C LEU A 328 23.42 1.63 11.51
N ILE A 329 22.67 2.09 10.49
CA ILE A 329 23.18 2.59 9.21
C ILE A 329 22.47 3.90 8.89
N SER A 330 23.24 4.95 8.60
CA SER A 330 22.68 6.29 8.36
C SER A 330 22.28 6.54 6.91
N GLU A 331 22.87 5.78 6.00
CA GLU A 331 22.65 5.87 4.55
C GLU A 331 21.26 5.36 4.14
N GLY A 332 20.69 4.42 4.90
CA GLY A 332 19.39 3.81 4.62
C GLY A 332 19.40 2.80 3.47
N TRP A 333 18.22 2.43 3.00
CA TRP A 333 17.96 1.49 1.91
C TRP A 333 17.22 2.17 0.76
N ALA A 334 17.73 2.00 -0.48
CA ALA A 334 17.11 2.57 -1.66
C ALA A 334 15.80 1.86 -2.04
N LEU A 335 14.75 2.62 -2.31
CA LEU A 335 13.44 2.14 -2.74
C LEU A 335 13.32 2.23 -4.26
N HIS A 336 13.10 1.10 -4.94
CA HIS A 336 12.88 1.10 -6.38
C HIS A 336 11.48 1.65 -6.76
N ASN A 337 11.38 2.31 -7.90
CA ASN A 337 10.14 2.90 -8.43
C ASN A 337 9.42 2.01 -9.46
N ARG A 338 9.81 0.74 -9.60
CA ARG A 338 9.23 -0.17 -10.58
C ARG A 338 7.80 -0.58 -10.21
N TRP A 339 6.98 -0.95 -11.19
CA TRP A 339 5.52 -1.11 -11.05
C TRP A 339 5.04 -2.56 -11.05
N GLU A 340 5.88 -3.53 -11.42
CA GLU A 340 5.49 -4.90 -11.75
C GLU A 340 4.88 -5.66 -10.57
N PHE A 341 5.25 -5.28 -9.34
CA PHE A 341 4.66 -5.83 -8.11
C PHE A 341 3.28 -5.20 -7.79
N PHE A 342 2.89 -4.14 -8.48
CA PHE A 342 1.70 -3.28 -8.33
C PHE A 342 1.52 -2.61 -6.97
N MET A 343 1.69 -3.34 -5.86
CA MET A 343 1.62 -2.79 -4.52
C MET A 343 2.85 -1.92 -4.26
N ALA A 344 2.63 -0.83 -3.53
CA ALA A 344 3.69 0.01 -2.99
C ALA A 344 4.37 -0.61 -1.78
N PHE A 345 5.47 0.00 -1.37
CA PHE A 345 6.07 -0.26 -0.07
C PHE A 345 5.09 0.00 1.07
N ARG A 346 5.23 -0.79 2.14
CA ARG A 346 4.41 -0.68 3.34
C ARG A 346 5.28 -0.72 4.58
N PHE A 347 4.85 -0.03 5.64
CA PHE A 347 5.35 -0.33 6.98
C PHE A 347 4.81 -1.69 7.38
N ALA A 348 5.65 -2.54 7.96
CA ALA A 348 5.22 -3.84 8.45
C ALA A 348 5.85 -4.17 9.79
N VAL A 349 5.12 -4.94 10.60
CA VAL A 349 5.63 -5.61 11.81
C VAL A 349 5.44 -7.10 11.64
N PHE A 350 6.44 -7.88 12.05
CA PHE A 350 6.46 -9.33 11.84
C PHE A 350 7.08 -10.09 13.01
N ASN A 351 6.79 -11.39 13.06
CA ASN A 351 7.42 -12.35 13.97
C ASN A 351 7.41 -13.75 13.34
N TYR A 352 8.58 -14.38 13.19
CA TYR A 352 8.72 -15.76 12.72
C TYR A 352 9.84 -16.49 13.47
N ALA A 353 9.86 -17.82 13.37
CA ALA A 353 10.91 -18.65 13.97
C ALA A 353 11.81 -19.22 12.88
N THR A 354 13.11 -19.35 13.13
CA THR A 354 14.04 -20.03 12.21
C THR A 354 14.21 -21.52 12.53
N ALA A 355 13.79 -21.97 13.71
CA ALA A 355 13.97 -23.34 14.19
C ALA A 355 12.66 -23.99 14.65
N GLU A 356 12.02 -23.48 15.70
CA GLU A 356 10.81 -24.05 16.29
C GLU A 356 9.79 -22.96 16.65
N LEU A 357 8.50 -23.25 16.49
CA LEU A 357 7.44 -22.35 16.93
C LEU A 357 7.35 -22.33 18.46
N GLY A 358 6.87 -21.22 19.03
CA GLY A 358 6.52 -21.17 20.44
C GLY A 358 6.76 -19.82 21.12
N GLY A 359 7.57 -18.96 20.51
CA GLY A 359 7.78 -17.60 21.00
C GLY A 359 6.79 -16.59 20.45
N SER A 360 6.87 -15.37 20.99
CA SER A 360 5.92 -14.30 20.74
C SER A 360 6.52 -12.92 21.01
N ILE A 361 5.92 -11.90 20.40
CA ILE A 361 6.17 -10.49 20.74
C ILE A 361 4.87 -9.79 21.09
N ARG A 362 4.97 -8.68 21.80
CA ARG A 362 3.87 -7.74 22.02
C ARG A 362 4.17 -6.42 21.34
N VAL A 363 3.34 -6.04 20.38
CA VAL A 363 3.28 -4.71 19.78
C VAL A 363 2.29 -3.88 20.59
N LYS A 364 2.80 -2.90 21.34
CA LYS A 364 2.01 -2.05 22.23
C LYS A 364 1.36 -0.88 21.51
N GLU A 365 2.01 -0.37 20.48
CA GLU A 365 1.60 0.85 19.80
C GLU A 365 2.21 0.91 18.40
N PHE A 366 1.47 1.49 17.47
CA PHE A 366 1.97 2.01 16.20
C PHE A 366 1.67 3.50 16.13
N ASP A 367 2.68 4.30 15.80
CA ASP A 367 2.56 5.73 15.60
C ASP A 367 3.01 6.11 14.19
N LEU A 368 2.09 6.70 13.41
CA LEU A 368 2.35 7.24 12.09
C LEU A 368 2.53 8.77 12.20
N GLN A 369 3.64 9.27 11.69
CA GLN A 369 3.91 10.70 11.58
C GLN A 369 4.23 11.08 10.13
N LEU A 370 3.73 12.23 9.69
CA LEU A 370 4.20 12.84 8.44
C LEU A 370 5.54 13.54 8.70
N VAL A 371 6.47 13.41 7.77
CA VAL A 371 7.79 14.05 7.85
C VAL A 371 7.85 15.12 6.78
N GLU A 372 8.26 16.33 7.17
CA GLU A 372 8.40 17.47 6.25
C GLU A 372 9.58 17.33 5.29
#